data_AF-A0A1C3K9W2-F1
#
_entry.id   AF-A0A1C3K9W2-F1
#
_cell.length_a   1.000
_cell.length_b   1.000
_cell.length_c   1.000
_cell.angle_alpha   90.00
_cell.angle_beta   90.00
_cell.angle_gamma   90.00
#
_symmetry.space_group_name_H-M   'P 1'
#
loop_
_entity.id
_entity.type
_entity.pdbx_description
1 polymer ?
#
loop_
_entity_poly.entity_id
_entity_poly.type
_entity_poly.pdbx_seq_one_letter_code
_entity_poly.pdbx_strand_id
1 'polypeptide(L)'
;MPSLNHLTKKCLTYFILYTLLSKVINNFYMNKASYFFLRQNNPLFIRKSFFLFSKSERKIHLKKHEMDFCEVDLDEFCYKQFDQSKKQCSFIPYDKKEFIDKVNELINKKKIKVVPGYAGFCKHIFIENFTDATIETVEINNKNRDLIKTDYISRRDNELPVLIRWISKKDVKDIIKAKYLDLILYSREQIEKENKETKTVPNKKSNCLYSIICIKPQNEDYELPMTPITMLRNTLITEGGSGINLNRDKYLESVKYWRHHVSIIDN
;
A
#
# COMPACT_ATOMS: atom_id res chain seq x y z
N MET A 1 -58.67 -32.21 -39.09
CA MET A 1 -58.05 -31.83 -37.80
C MET A 1 -56.57 -31.55 -38.02
N PRO A 2 -56.09 -30.30 -37.97
CA PRO A 2 -54.68 -29.98 -38.11
C PRO A 2 -53.94 -30.18 -36.77
N SER A 3 -52.83 -30.92 -36.81
CA SER A 3 -52.03 -31.34 -35.68
C SER A 3 -51.30 -30.19 -34.97
N LEU A 4 -51.36 -30.21 -33.65
CA LEU A 4 -50.90 -29.25 -32.64
C LEU A 4 -49.36 -28.98 -32.58
N ASN A 5 -48.58 -29.30 -33.62
CA ASN A 5 -47.11 -29.32 -33.56
C ASN A 5 -46.40 -28.12 -34.21
N HIS A 6 -47.11 -27.24 -34.91
CA HIS A 6 -46.50 -26.06 -35.57
C HIS A 6 -46.60 -24.76 -34.73
N LEU A 7 -47.60 -24.63 -33.85
CA LEU A 7 -47.76 -23.44 -33.00
C LEU A 7 -46.72 -23.37 -31.86
N THR A 8 -46.34 -24.52 -31.29
CA THR A 8 -45.42 -24.60 -30.16
C THR A 8 -43.98 -24.22 -30.53
N LYS A 9 -43.51 -24.56 -31.74
CA LYS A 9 -42.17 -24.14 -32.21
C LYS A 9 -42.06 -22.63 -32.47
N LYS A 10 -43.11 -21.98 -32.99
CA LYS A 10 -43.12 -20.52 -33.23
C LYS A 10 -43.12 -19.72 -31.92
N CYS A 11 -43.89 -20.16 -30.91
CA CYS A 11 -43.89 -19.52 -29.59
C CYS A 11 -42.53 -19.62 -28.88
N LEU A 12 -41.85 -20.77 -28.97
CA LEU A 12 -40.54 -20.95 -28.34
C LEU A 12 -39.47 -20.06 -28.98
N THR A 13 -39.49 -19.91 -30.32
CA THR A 13 -38.58 -18.98 -31.02
C THR A 13 -38.83 -17.51 -30.68
N TYR A 14 -40.10 -17.12 -30.48
CA TYR A 14 -40.44 -15.74 -30.11
C TYR A 14 -40.00 -15.41 -28.67
N PHE A 15 -40.10 -16.38 -27.75
CA PHE A 15 -39.67 -16.24 -26.37
C PHE A 15 -38.13 -16.13 -26.24
N ILE A 16 -37.39 -16.91 -27.04
CA ILE A 16 -35.92 -16.83 -27.09
C ILE A 16 -35.48 -15.48 -27.69
N LEU A 17 -36.13 -15.01 -28.76
CA LEU A 17 -35.83 -13.68 -29.32
C LEU A 17 -36.14 -12.55 -28.33
N TYR A 18 -37.27 -12.62 -27.62
CA TYR A 18 -37.66 -11.60 -26.64
C TYR A 18 -36.69 -11.53 -25.45
N THR A 19 -36.22 -12.68 -24.95
CA THR A 19 -35.25 -12.72 -23.84
C THR A 19 -33.86 -12.24 -24.25
N LEU A 20 -33.43 -12.51 -25.49
CA LEU A 20 -32.19 -11.96 -26.06
C LEU A 20 -32.29 -10.44 -26.29
N LEU A 21 -33.40 -9.95 -26.85
CA LEU A 21 -33.61 -8.50 -27.04
C LEU A 21 -33.67 -7.76 -25.70
N SER A 22 -34.36 -8.33 -24.70
CA SER A 22 -34.47 -7.74 -23.35
C SER A 22 -33.11 -7.66 -22.64
N LYS A 23 -32.25 -8.68 -22.78
CA LYS A 23 -30.87 -8.63 -22.25
C LYS A 23 -30.01 -7.56 -22.93
N VAL A 24 -30.12 -7.39 -24.25
CA VAL A 24 -29.36 -6.38 -25.00
C VAL A 24 -29.84 -4.97 -24.63
N ILE A 25 -31.16 -4.76 -24.51
CA ILE A 25 -31.73 -3.46 -24.12
C ILE A 25 -31.35 -3.12 -22.67
N ASN A 26 -31.39 -4.07 -21.72
CA ASN A 26 -30.95 -3.84 -20.35
C ASN A 26 -29.45 -3.52 -20.25
N ASN A 27 -28.59 -4.19 -21.02
CA ASN A 27 -27.16 -3.86 -21.06
C ASN A 27 -26.91 -2.46 -21.65
N PHE A 28 -27.73 -2.02 -22.61
CA PHE A 28 -27.61 -0.69 -23.21
C PHE A 28 -28.11 0.43 -22.28
N TYR A 29 -29.17 0.19 -21.50
CA TYR A 29 -29.66 1.13 -20.49
C TYR A 29 -28.74 1.25 -19.27
N MET A 30 -28.17 0.13 -18.80
CA MET A 30 -27.26 0.13 -17.64
C MET A 30 -25.90 0.78 -17.94
N ASN A 31 -25.41 0.71 -19.18
CA ASN A 31 -24.18 1.40 -19.60
C ASN A 31 -24.37 2.90 -19.91
N LYS A 32 -25.60 3.38 -20.16
CA LYS A 32 -25.88 4.82 -20.28
C LYS A 32 -26.11 5.50 -18.92
N ALA A 33 -26.67 4.78 -17.93
CA ALA A 33 -26.94 5.33 -16.61
C ALA A 33 -25.67 5.60 -15.78
N SER A 34 -24.57 4.90 -16.05
CA SER A 34 -23.28 5.05 -15.37
C SER A 34 -22.39 6.16 -15.97
N TYR A 35 -22.72 6.67 -17.16
CA TYR A 35 -21.97 7.75 -17.84
C TYR A 35 -22.56 9.15 -17.65
N PHE A 36 -23.71 9.30 -17.01
CA PHE A 36 -24.43 10.58 -16.91
C PHE A 36 -24.25 11.32 -15.56
N PHE A 37 -23.41 10.83 -14.65
CA PHE A 37 -23.24 11.43 -13.31
C PHE A 37 -21.96 12.23 -13.05
N LEU A 38 -21.15 12.51 -14.07
CA LEU A 38 -19.96 13.36 -13.92
C LEU A 38 -19.78 14.36 -15.07
N ARG A 39 -20.80 15.19 -15.32
CA ARG A 39 -20.60 16.47 -16.03
C ARG A 39 -21.83 17.40 -15.89
N GLN A 40 -21.78 18.34 -14.95
CA GLN A 40 -21.96 19.79 -15.23
C GLN A 40 -22.13 20.60 -13.94
N ASN A 41 -21.46 21.75 -13.98
CA ASN A 41 -21.55 22.87 -13.06
C ASN A 41 -22.84 23.68 -13.30
N ASN A 42 -23.33 24.28 -12.21
CA ASN A 42 -24.13 25.52 -12.12
C ASN A 42 -25.67 25.48 -12.22
N PRO A 43 -26.33 26.46 -11.56
CA PRO A 43 -27.50 26.24 -10.70
C PRO A 43 -28.78 26.83 -11.30
N LEU A 44 -29.89 26.71 -10.55
CA LEU A 44 -31.27 27.16 -10.84
C LEU A 44 -32.09 26.17 -11.66
N PHE A 45 -32.81 25.29 -10.96
CA PHE A 45 -34.23 25.12 -11.24
C PHE A 45 -34.94 24.57 -9.99
N ILE A 46 -35.62 25.47 -9.29
CA ILE A 46 -36.55 25.14 -8.21
C ILE A 46 -37.82 24.62 -8.88
N ARG A 47 -38.17 23.35 -8.63
CA ARG A 47 -39.57 22.94 -8.64
C ARG A 47 -39.84 21.90 -7.57
N LYS A 48 -40.75 22.29 -6.68
CA LYS A 48 -41.33 21.54 -5.57
C LYS A 48 -41.83 20.17 -6.06
N SER A 49 -41.19 19.09 -5.60
CA SER A 49 -41.88 17.83 -5.36
C SER A 49 -41.60 17.42 -3.92
N PHE A 50 -42.65 17.42 -3.12
CA PHE A 50 -42.69 16.83 -1.79
C PHE A 50 -42.26 15.36 -1.88
N PHE A 51 -41.02 15.07 -1.47
CA PHE A 51 -40.65 13.74 -1.00
C PHE A 51 -40.16 13.92 0.43
N LEU A 52 -40.98 13.46 1.38
CA LEU A 52 -40.54 13.15 2.73
C LEU A 52 -39.48 12.06 2.64
N PHE A 53 -38.22 12.44 2.54
CA PHE A 53 -37.11 11.53 2.83
C PHE A 53 -36.81 11.64 4.33
N SER A 54 -37.10 10.56 5.05
CA SER A 54 -36.68 10.41 6.43
C SER A 54 -35.16 10.56 6.51
N LYS A 55 -34.71 11.37 7.45
CA LYS A 55 -33.30 11.58 7.75
C LYS A 55 -32.77 10.34 8.45
N SER A 56 -32.57 9.24 7.71
CA SER A 56 -31.81 8.11 8.24
C SER A 56 -30.34 8.53 8.22
N GLU A 57 -29.82 8.97 9.36
CA GLU A 57 -28.39 9.03 9.59
C GLU A 57 -27.82 7.63 9.40
N ARG A 58 -27.36 7.30 8.19
CA ARG A 58 -26.51 6.13 8.00
C ARG A 58 -25.20 6.46 8.69
N LYS A 59 -25.11 6.08 9.97
CA LYS A 59 -23.83 5.91 10.65
C LYS A 59 -23.01 4.97 9.79
N ILE A 60 -22.04 5.52 9.05
CA ILE A 60 -21.00 4.71 8.42
C ILE A 60 -20.27 4.05 9.58
N HIS A 61 -20.62 2.81 9.85
CA HIS A 61 -19.92 1.98 10.82
C HIS A 61 -18.56 1.64 10.17
N LEU A 62 -17.57 2.48 10.42
CA LEU A 62 -16.17 2.11 10.23
C LEU A 62 -15.96 0.87 11.10
N LYS A 63 -15.87 -0.31 10.48
CA LYS A 63 -15.48 -1.55 11.18
C LYS A 63 -14.19 -1.23 11.93
N LYS A 64 -14.26 -1.21 13.26
CA LYS A 64 -13.10 -1.11 14.12
C LYS A 64 -12.30 -2.38 13.84
N HIS A 65 -11.26 -2.28 13.02
CA HIS A 65 -10.40 -3.41 12.74
C HIS A 65 -9.71 -3.76 14.05
N GLU A 66 -10.12 -4.86 14.66
CA GLU A 66 -9.51 -5.33 15.89
C GLU A 66 -8.09 -5.81 15.56
N MET A 67 -7.13 -5.45 16.40
CA MET A 67 -5.77 -5.92 16.26
C MET A 67 -5.75 -7.42 16.61
N ASP A 68 -5.27 -8.24 15.68
CA ASP A 68 -5.14 -9.69 15.79
C ASP A 68 -3.81 -10.12 16.43
N PHE A 69 -2.96 -9.17 16.84
CA PHE A 69 -1.72 -9.41 17.57
C PHE A 69 -1.58 -8.45 18.77
N CYS A 70 -0.91 -8.91 19.82
CA CYS A 70 -0.62 -8.15 21.05
C CYS A 70 0.85 -7.73 21.17
N GLU A 71 1.73 -8.28 20.34
CA GLU A 71 3.15 -7.96 20.31
C GLU A 71 3.71 -8.19 18.90
N VAL A 72 4.85 -7.56 18.65
CA VAL A 72 5.63 -7.70 17.42
C VAL A 72 7.10 -7.87 17.78
N ASP A 73 7.84 -8.52 16.90
CA ASP A 73 9.30 -8.51 16.93
C ASP A 73 9.84 -7.86 15.65
N LEU A 74 11.15 -7.97 15.44
CA LEU A 74 11.88 -7.34 14.36
C LEU A 74 12.48 -8.42 13.47
N ASP A 75 12.16 -8.38 12.18
CA ASP A 75 12.78 -9.27 11.22
C ASP A 75 14.24 -8.88 10.95
N GLU A 76 15.09 -9.85 10.63
CA GLU A 76 16.52 -9.63 10.37
C GLU A 76 16.76 -8.67 9.20
N PHE A 77 15.80 -8.57 8.25
CA PHE A 77 15.86 -7.58 7.18
C PHE A 77 15.93 -6.15 7.70
N CYS A 78 15.29 -5.86 8.83
CA CYS A 78 15.20 -4.53 9.39
C CYS A 78 16.41 -4.19 10.28
N TYR A 79 17.24 -5.17 10.67
CA TYR A 79 18.36 -4.95 11.59
C TYR A 79 19.37 -3.92 11.07
N LYS A 80 19.60 -3.88 9.75
CA LYS A 80 20.49 -2.90 9.12
C LYS A 80 20.08 -1.45 9.39
N GLN A 81 18.81 -1.18 9.66
CA GLN A 81 18.34 0.18 9.95
C GLN A 81 18.83 0.70 11.31
N PHE A 82 19.32 -0.18 12.20
CA PHE A 82 19.89 0.17 13.50
C PHE A 82 21.43 0.21 13.48
N ASP A 83 22.04 -0.01 12.32
CA ASP A 83 23.49 0.00 12.14
C ASP A 83 23.90 1.22 11.31
N GLN A 84 24.57 2.18 11.95
CA GLN A 84 25.00 3.42 11.30
C GLN A 84 25.99 3.19 10.13
N SER A 85 26.68 2.04 10.10
CA SER A 85 27.56 1.69 8.99
C SER A 85 26.79 1.28 7.72
N LYS A 86 25.52 0.91 7.84
CA LYS A 86 24.66 0.48 6.72
C LYS A 86 23.98 1.68 6.09
N LYS A 87 24.74 2.35 5.23
CA LYS A 87 24.31 3.64 4.67
C LYS A 87 23.19 3.54 3.62
N GLN A 88 23.01 2.38 2.98
CA GLN A 88 22.03 2.13 1.92
C GLN A 88 20.56 2.02 2.38
N CYS A 89 20.26 2.29 3.66
CA CYS A 89 18.91 2.29 4.20
C CYS A 89 18.71 3.39 5.25
N SER A 90 17.46 3.63 5.64
CA SER A 90 17.12 4.60 6.67
C SER A 90 17.71 4.18 8.00
N PHE A 91 18.43 5.10 8.64
CA PHE A 91 19.04 4.89 9.94
C PHE A 91 18.08 5.33 11.06
N ILE A 92 17.85 4.44 12.02
CA ILE A 92 17.06 4.62 13.23
C ILE A 92 18.05 4.74 14.40
N PRO A 93 18.34 5.97 14.87
CA PRO A 93 19.27 6.19 15.97
C PRO A 93 18.61 5.84 17.31
N TYR A 94 18.52 4.53 17.58
CA TYR A 94 17.94 3.98 18.80
C TYR A 94 18.52 2.58 19.07
N ASP A 95 18.55 2.13 20.32
CA ASP A 95 18.89 0.73 20.57
C ASP A 95 17.79 -0.19 20.02
N LYS A 96 18.19 -1.25 19.33
CA LYS A 96 17.26 -2.14 18.64
C LYS A 96 16.31 -2.86 19.60
N LYS A 97 16.78 -3.25 20.78
CA LYS A 97 15.96 -3.95 21.78
C LYS A 97 15.02 -2.96 22.45
N GLU A 98 15.53 -1.81 22.88
CA GLU A 98 14.72 -0.76 23.48
C GLU A 98 13.63 -0.25 22.52
N PHE A 99 13.93 -0.18 21.22
CA PHE A 99 12.95 0.20 20.19
C PHE A 99 11.73 -0.73 20.21
N ILE A 100 11.98 -2.04 20.20
CA ILE A 100 10.92 -3.05 20.17
C ILE A 100 10.17 -3.10 21.50
N ASP A 101 10.87 -2.97 22.62
CA ASP A 101 10.24 -2.86 23.94
C ASP A 101 9.28 -1.65 23.97
N LYS A 102 9.70 -0.51 23.40
CA LYS A 102 8.86 0.69 23.31
C LYS A 102 7.66 0.52 22.40
N VAL A 103 7.83 -0.10 21.23
CA VAL A 103 6.72 -0.39 20.30
C VAL A 103 5.70 -1.32 20.96
N ASN A 104 6.14 -2.39 21.63
CA ASN A 104 5.26 -3.31 22.34
C ASN A 104 4.56 -2.68 23.55
N GLU A 105 5.22 -1.75 24.26
CA GLU A 105 4.57 -0.92 25.29
C GLU A 105 3.39 -0.11 24.69
N LEU A 106 3.58 0.49 23.51
CA LEU A 106 2.54 1.27 22.83
C LEU A 106 1.39 0.39 22.31
N ILE A 107 1.69 -0.81 21.79
CA ILE A 107 0.71 -1.82 21.39
C ILE A 107 -0.16 -2.20 22.59
N ASN A 108 0.46 -2.58 23.70
CA ASN A 108 -0.24 -3.02 24.91
C ASN A 108 -1.13 -1.92 25.50
N LYS A 109 -0.70 -0.65 25.43
CA LYS A 109 -1.50 0.51 25.84
C LYS A 109 -2.64 0.85 24.86
N LYS A 110 -2.78 0.13 23.74
CA LYS A 110 -3.72 0.40 22.64
C LYS A 110 -3.60 1.84 22.12
N LYS A 111 -2.39 2.39 22.14
CA LYS A 111 -2.07 3.76 21.70
C LYS A 111 -1.58 3.82 20.25
N ILE A 112 -1.84 2.78 19.46
CA ILE A 112 -1.39 2.70 18.07
C ILE A 112 -2.55 2.50 17.11
N LYS A 113 -2.36 2.96 15.89
CA LYS A 113 -3.27 2.74 14.76
C LYS A 113 -2.65 1.70 13.84
N VAL A 114 -3.27 0.52 13.77
CA VAL A 114 -2.92 -0.51 12.79
C VAL A 114 -3.81 -0.33 11.56
N VAL A 115 -3.21 -0.29 10.37
CA VAL A 115 -3.94 -0.27 9.10
C VAL A 115 -3.50 -1.42 8.19
N PRO A 116 -4.38 -1.91 7.30
CA PRO A 116 -3.97 -2.86 6.27
C PRO A 116 -2.94 -2.25 5.34
N GLY A 117 -1.95 -3.05 4.92
CA GLY A 117 -1.02 -2.69 3.86
C GLY A 117 -1.50 -3.16 2.49
N TYR A 118 -0.57 -3.23 1.53
CA TYR A 118 -0.87 -3.56 0.13
C TYR A 118 -1.33 -5.00 -0.13
N ALA A 119 -1.18 -5.91 0.85
CA ALA A 119 -1.55 -7.32 0.77
C ALA A 119 -2.03 -7.82 2.14
N GLY A 120 -2.75 -8.96 2.19
CA GLY A 120 -3.34 -9.48 3.44
C GLY A 120 -2.33 -9.81 4.54
N PHE A 121 -1.09 -10.15 4.18
CA PHE A 121 0.00 -10.39 5.12
C PHE A 121 0.71 -9.11 5.59
N CYS A 122 0.41 -7.95 4.97
CA CYS A 122 1.11 -6.69 5.21
C CYS A 122 0.25 -5.76 6.06
N LYS A 123 0.85 -5.14 7.08
CA LYS A 123 0.21 -4.15 7.94
C LYS A 123 1.15 -2.98 8.18
N HIS A 124 0.58 -1.85 8.59
CA HIS A 124 1.33 -0.68 9.00
C HIS A 124 0.92 -0.26 10.41
N ILE A 125 1.90 0.17 11.20
CA ILE A 125 1.71 0.89 12.45
C ILE A 125 2.30 2.28 12.29
N PHE A 126 1.49 3.31 12.47
CA PHE A 126 1.98 4.70 12.52
C PHE A 126 2.07 5.15 13.98
N ILE A 127 3.24 5.61 14.38
CA ILE A 127 3.53 6.13 15.73
C ILE A 127 4.30 7.44 15.62
N GLU A 128 4.15 8.30 16.63
CA GLU A 128 5.02 9.47 16.77
C GLU A 128 6.48 9.03 16.88
N ASN A 129 7.37 9.76 16.20
CA ASN A 129 8.79 9.46 16.19
C ASN A 129 9.43 9.77 17.55
N PHE A 130 9.53 8.74 18.38
CA PHE A 130 10.21 8.79 19.68
C PHE A 130 11.74 8.65 19.57
N THR A 131 12.28 8.47 18.36
CA THR A 131 13.73 8.40 18.07
C THR A 131 14.21 9.72 17.46
N ASP A 132 15.47 9.84 17.08
CA ASP A 132 15.98 10.97 16.29
C ASP A 132 16.08 10.68 14.78
N ALA A 133 15.32 9.68 14.29
CA ALA A 133 15.26 9.37 12.88
C ALA A 133 14.79 10.59 12.06
N THR A 134 15.48 10.85 10.96
CA THR A 134 15.25 11.99 10.06
C THR A 134 14.47 11.57 8.84
N ILE A 135 13.75 12.50 8.21
CA ILE A 135 13.00 12.21 6.97
C ILE A 135 13.89 11.55 5.91
N GLU A 136 13.33 10.60 5.18
CA GLU A 136 14.04 9.80 4.17
C GLU A 136 13.72 10.20 2.73
N THR A 137 12.84 11.18 2.53
CA THR A 137 12.38 11.61 1.21
C THR A 137 12.21 13.12 1.19
N VAL A 138 12.59 13.75 0.08
CA VAL A 138 12.38 15.18 -0.18
C VAL A 138 11.69 15.39 -1.52
N GLU A 139 10.95 16.49 -1.62
CA GLU A 139 10.39 16.95 -2.90
C GLU A 139 11.51 17.44 -3.83
N ILE A 140 11.43 17.07 -5.10
CA ILE A 140 12.34 17.50 -6.15
C ILE A 140 11.96 18.92 -6.59
N ASN A 141 12.91 19.84 -6.52
CA ASN A 141 12.75 21.23 -6.94
C ASN A 141 14.03 21.75 -7.63
N ASN A 142 14.00 22.99 -8.11
CA ASN A 142 15.11 23.59 -8.86
C ASN A 142 16.42 23.71 -8.06
N LYS A 143 16.38 23.63 -6.72
CA LYS A 143 17.57 23.74 -5.87
C LYS A 143 18.28 22.41 -5.63
N ASN A 144 17.56 21.29 -5.77
CA ASN A 144 18.08 19.96 -5.42
C ASN A 144 18.10 18.97 -6.59
N ARG A 145 17.48 19.30 -7.73
CA ARG A 145 17.41 18.43 -8.92
C ARG A 145 18.79 17.97 -9.39
N ASP A 146 19.77 18.86 -9.41
CA ASP A 146 21.12 18.58 -9.90
C ASP A 146 21.96 17.77 -8.90
N LEU A 147 21.45 17.55 -7.68
CA LEU A 147 22.08 16.70 -6.65
C LEU A 147 21.63 15.23 -6.75
N ILE A 148 20.66 14.93 -7.62
CA ILE A 148 20.13 13.58 -7.77
C ILE A 148 21.17 12.71 -8.45
N LYS A 149 21.58 11.66 -7.75
CA LYS A 149 22.48 10.60 -8.22
C LYS A 149 21.66 9.38 -8.63
N THR A 150 22.24 8.56 -9.50
CA THR A 150 21.64 7.32 -9.96
C THR A 150 22.69 6.23 -10.05
N ASP A 151 22.32 5.00 -9.68
CA ASP A 151 23.19 3.83 -9.77
C ASP A 151 22.35 2.55 -9.64
N TYR A 152 22.97 1.41 -9.90
CA TYR A 152 22.42 0.07 -9.70
C TYR A 152 22.79 -0.44 -8.31
N ILE A 153 21.81 -0.50 -7.40
CA ILE A 153 22.03 -0.89 -6.00
C ILE A 153 21.17 -2.09 -5.64
N SER A 154 21.78 -3.09 -4.99
CA SER A 154 21.09 -4.23 -4.36
C SER A 154 20.77 -3.93 -2.90
N ARG A 155 19.62 -4.38 -2.39
CA ARG A 155 19.27 -4.22 -0.96
C ARG A 155 19.95 -5.25 -0.06
N ARG A 156 20.38 -6.37 -0.66
CA ARG A 156 21.04 -7.55 -0.10
C ARG A 156 21.90 -8.20 -1.18
N ASP A 157 22.91 -8.94 -0.79
CA ASP A 157 23.87 -9.58 -1.72
C ASP A 157 23.22 -10.63 -2.63
N ASN A 158 22.10 -11.22 -2.22
CA ASN A 158 21.35 -12.23 -2.97
C ASN A 158 20.22 -11.65 -3.83
N GLU A 159 20.14 -10.33 -4.00
CA GLU A 159 19.15 -9.68 -4.87
C GLU A 159 19.84 -9.00 -6.06
N LEU A 160 19.21 -9.05 -7.24
CA LEU A 160 19.66 -8.29 -8.40
C LEU A 160 19.72 -6.78 -8.10
N PRO A 161 20.78 -6.08 -8.55
CA PRO A 161 20.85 -4.64 -8.39
C PRO A 161 19.85 -3.97 -9.33
N VAL A 162 19.21 -2.90 -8.83
CA VAL A 162 18.20 -2.17 -9.58
C VAL A 162 18.56 -0.70 -9.68
N LEU A 163 18.15 -0.06 -10.77
CA LEU A 163 18.34 1.38 -10.93
C LEU A 163 17.57 2.12 -9.84
N ILE A 164 18.29 2.88 -9.03
CA ILE A 164 17.72 3.79 -8.04
C ILE A 164 18.16 5.22 -8.32
N ARG A 165 17.48 6.17 -7.66
CA ARG A 165 17.88 7.57 -7.62
C ARG A 165 17.77 8.12 -6.20
N TRP A 166 18.71 8.94 -5.81
CA TRP A 166 18.75 9.51 -4.45
C TRP A 166 19.49 10.84 -4.42
N ILE A 167 19.33 11.58 -3.33
CA ILE A 167 20.24 12.66 -2.94
C ILE A 167 21.06 12.16 -1.74
N SER A 168 22.38 12.38 -1.74
CA SER A 168 23.19 11.96 -0.58
C SER A 168 22.80 12.80 0.64
N LYS A 169 22.73 12.18 1.82
CA LYS A 169 22.37 12.86 3.08
C LYS A 169 23.21 14.13 3.35
N LYS A 170 24.52 14.08 3.06
CA LYS A 170 25.46 15.22 3.19
C LYS A 170 25.14 16.41 2.27
N ASP A 171 24.41 16.17 1.18
CA ASP A 171 24.07 17.19 0.18
C ASP A 171 22.70 17.87 0.51
N VAL A 172 22.00 17.38 1.54
CA VAL A 172 20.74 17.96 2.04
C VAL A 172 21.04 18.92 3.19
N LYS A 173 20.78 20.21 3.00
CA LYS A 173 21.12 21.26 3.99
C LYS A 173 20.32 21.17 5.29
N ASP A 174 19.01 20.92 5.19
CA ASP A 174 18.08 21.01 6.32
C ASP A 174 17.35 19.68 6.52
N ILE A 175 18.10 18.62 6.85
CA ILE A 175 17.47 17.33 7.15
C ILE A 175 16.82 17.39 8.54
N ILE A 176 15.49 17.27 8.56
CA ILE A 176 14.71 17.39 9.79
C ILE A 176 14.36 16.03 10.38
N LYS A 177 14.16 16.01 11.70
CA LYS A 177 13.53 14.88 12.40
C LYS A 177 12.16 14.60 11.80
N ALA A 178 11.88 13.33 11.51
CA ALA A 178 10.57 12.90 11.04
C ALA A 178 9.53 13.03 12.16
N LYS A 179 8.27 13.34 11.82
CA LYS A 179 7.17 13.39 12.81
C LYS A 179 6.70 12.00 13.24
N TYR A 180 6.67 11.06 12.31
CA TYR A 180 6.14 9.72 12.49
C TYR A 180 7.13 8.65 12.03
N LEU A 181 6.94 7.44 12.54
CA LEU A 181 7.52 6.22 12.01
C LEU A 181 6.37 5.36 11.46
N ASP A 182 6.46 5.01 10.18
CA ASP A 182 5.67 3.95 9.56
C ASP A 182 6.42 2.62 9.75
N LEU A 183 5.89 1.77 10.63
CA LEU A 183 6.40 0.43 10.85
C LEU A 183 5.65 -0.50 9.90
N ILE A 184 6.35 -1.09 8.93
CA ILE A 184 5.80 -2.04 7.98
C ILE A 184 5.99 -3.43 8.55
N LEU A 185 4.89 -4.17 8.68
CA LEU A 185 4.87 -5.50 9.27
C LEU A 185 4.46 -6.54 8.26
N TYR A 186 5.16 -7.66 8.24
CA TYR A 186 4.73 -8.87 7.54
C TYR A 186 4.30 -9.94 8.53
N SER A 187 3.33 -10.76 8.13
CA SER A 187 2.99 -11.96 8.89
C SER A 187 4.18 -12.93 8.90
N ARG A 188 4.31 -13.69 9.99
CA ARG A 188 5.33 -14.74 10.10
C ARG A 188 5.30 -15.70 8.91
N GLU A 189 4.10 -16.09 8.47
CA GLU A 189 3.89 -16.99 7.34
C GLU A 189 4.49 -16.43 6.03
N GLN A 190 4.35 -15.12 5.78
CA GLN A 190 4.94 -14.49 4.61
C GLN A 190 6.48 -14.42 4.73
N ILE A 191 7.01 -14.10 5.91
CA ILE A 191 8.47 -14.06 6.15
C ILE A 191 9.07 -15.46 5.92
N GLU A 192 8.44 -16.51 6.45
CA GLU A 192 8.87 -17.89 6.24
C GLU A 192 8.81 -18.30 4.76
N LYS A 193 7.78 -17.86 4.04
CA LYS A 193 7.65 -18.08 2.60
C LYS A 193 8.77 -17.40 1.82
N GLU A 194 9.03 -16.11 2.06
CA GLU A 194 10.11 -15.39 1.39
C GLU A 194 11.46 -16.03 1.67
N ASN A 195 11.77 -16.34 2.93
CA ASN A 195 13.01 -17.02 3.32
C ASN A 195 13.20 -18.35 2.58
N LYS A 196 12.13 -19.14 2.41
CA LYS A 196 12.18 -20.40 1.65
C LYS A 196 12.51 -20.16 0.17
N GLU A 197 11.86 -19.21 -0.47
CA GLU A 197 12.03 -18.92 -1.90
C GLU A 197 13.41 -18.28 -2.20
N THR A 198 13.93 -17.45 -1.30
CA THR A 198 15.25 -16.81 -1.43
C THR A 198 16.39 -17.65 -0.85
N LYS A 199 16.08 -18.88 -0.37
CA LYS A 199 17.03 -19.79 0.31
C LYS A 199 17.78 -19.11 1.48
N THR A 200 17.11 -18.20 2.16
CA THR A 200 17.63 -17.48 3.31
C THR A 200 17.34 -18.28 4.59
N VAL A 201 18.36 -18.53 5.38
CA VAL A 201 18.22 -19.17 6.70
C VAL A 201 18.30 -18.08 7.76
N PRO A 202 17.20 -17.76 8.46
CA PRO A 202 17.24 -16.76 9.53
C PRO A 202 18.01 -17.31 10.73
N ASN A 203 18.77 -16.45 11.41
CA ASN A 203 19.46 -16.82 12.65
C ASN A 203 18.46 -17.07 13.78
N LYS A 204 17.32 -16.36 13.76
CA LYS A 204 16.21 -16.53 14.72
C LYS A 204 14.86 -16.53 14.02
N LYS A 205 14.03 -17.52 14.34
CA LYS A 205 12.61 -17.52 13.92
C LYS A 205 11.77 -16.64 14.84
N SER A 206 10.82 -15.91 14.24
CA SER A 206 9.86 -15.10 14.98
C SER A 206 8.85 -15.97 15.73
N ASN A 207 8.54 -15.59 16.97
CA ASN A 207 7.43 -16.17 17.73
C ASN A 207 6.15 -15.34 17.59
N CYS A 208 6.25 -14.11 17.07
CA CYS A 208 5.13 -13.21 16.89
C CYS A 208 4.34 -13.56 15.62
N LEU A 209 3.06 -13.13 15.56
CA LEU A 209 2.26 -13.27 14.34
C LEU A 209 2.73 -12.32 13.24
N TYR A 210 3.26 -11.15 13.64
CA TYR A 210 3.78 -10.12 12.77
C TYR A 210 5.14 -9.65 13.25
N SER A 211 6.03 -9.38 12.30
CA SER A 211 7.35 -8.80 12.55
C SER A 211 7.51 -7.53 11.72
N ILE A 212 8.18 -6.53 12.29
CA ILE A 212 8.56 -5.32 11.56
C ILE A 212 9.65 -5.69 10.56
N ILE A 213 9.38 -5.47 9.27
CA ILE A 213 10.33 -5.72 8.18
C ILE A 213 11.00 -4.44 7.67
N CYS A 214 10.40 -3.27 7.93
CA CYS A 214 10.96 -1.98 7.54
C CYS A 214 10.37 -0.86 8.41
N ILE A 215 11.19 0.14 8.72
CA ILE A 215 10.79 1.35 9.44
C ILE A 215 11.03 2.54 8.51
N LYS A 216 9.99 3.33 8.25
CA LYS A 216 10.08 4.54 7.41
C LYS A 216 9.83 5.80 8.24
N PRO A 217 10.85 6.61 8.51
CA PRO A 217 10.68 7.92 9.13
C PRO A 217 10.09 8.90 8.12
N GLN A 218 8.91 9.44 8.43
CA GLN A 218 8.17 10.33 7.53
C GLN A 218 7.37 11.40 8.30
N ASN A 219 6.83 12.38 7.58
CA ASN A 219 6.02 13.45 8.16
C ASN A 219 4.52 13.18 8.13
N GLU A 220 4.10 12.13 7.43
CA GLU A 220 2.71 11.73 7.24
C GLU A 220 2.34 10.58 8.17
N ASP A 221 1.10 10.52 8.64
CA ASP A 221 0.55 9.45 9.50
C ASP A 221 -0.23 8.39 8.69
N TYR A 222 0.09 8.28 7.38
CA TYR A 222 -0.47 7.34 6.43
C TYR A 222 0.62 6.78 5.49
N GLU A 223 0.31 5.68 4.80
CA GLU A 223 1.26 4.99 3.94
C GLU A 223 1.64 5.88 2.73
N LEU A 224 2.92 6.21 2.61
CA LEU A 224 3.47 6.79 1.38
C LEU A 224 3.70 5.68 0.34
N PRO A 225 3.41 5.92 -0.96
CA PRO A 225 3.56 4.90 -1.97
C PRO A 225 4.96 4.28 -2.00
N MET A 226 5.05 2.95 -2.08
CA MET A 226 6.32 2.26 -2.34
C MET A 226 6.98 2.78 -3.63
N THR A 227 8.31 2.72 -3.75
CA THR A 227 8.98 3.06 -5.01
C THR A 227 8.50 2.15 -6.16
N PRO A 228 8.41 2.64 -7.41
CA PRO A 228 7.92 1.83 -8.53
C PRO A 228 8.70 0.52 -8.68
N ILE A 229 10.02 0.58 -8.50
CA ILE A 229 10.88 -0.61 -8.56
C ILE A 229 10.58 -1.63 -7.46
N THR A 230 10.15 -1.19 -6.27
CA THR A 230 9.70 -2.11 -5.21
C THR A 230 8.46 -2.88 -5.63
N MET A 231 7.52 -2.21 -6.30
CA MET A 231 6.31 -2.87 -6.80
C MET A 231 6.61 -3.87 -7.91
N LEU A 232 7.56 -3.54 -8.80
CA LEU A 232 8.01 -4.47 -9.86
C LEU A 232 8.73 -5.68 -9.25
N ARG A 233 9.67 -5.46 -8.33
CA ARG A 233 10.38 -6.54 -7.66
C ARG A 233 9.43 -7.44 -6.87
N ASN A 234 8.38 -6.89 -6.26
CA ASN A 234 7.38 -7.69 -5.54
C ASN A 234 6.72 -8.76 -6.41
N THR A 235 6.77 -8.68 -7.75
CA THR A 235 6.28 -9.76 -8.62
C THR A 235 7.24 -10.94 -8.75
N LEU A 236 8.48 -10.81 -8.29
CA LEU A 236 9.57 -11.78 -8.41
C LEU A 236 9.98 -12.27 -7.01
N ILE A 237 9.26 -13.26 -6.47
CA ILE A 237 9.52 -13.75 -5.10
C ILE A 237 10.93 -14.32 -4.92
N THR A 238 11.49 -14.92 -5.96
CA THR A 238 12.85 -15.47 -5.96
C THR A 238 13.93 -14.39 -5.91
N GLU A 239 13.59 -13.13 -6.20
CA GLU A 239 14.49 -11.96 -6.23
C GLU A 239 14.20 -10.98 -5.07
N GLY A 240 13.75 -11.50 -3.93
CA GLY A 240 13.48 -10.72 -2.72
C GLY A 240 12.21 -9.86 -2.78
N GLY A 241 11.30 -10.16 -3.71
CA GLY A 241 9.94 -9.66 -3.72
C GLY A 241 8.99 -10.48 -2.85
N SER A 242 7.77 -9.98 -2.64
CA SER A 242 6.75 -10.70 -1.85
C SER A 242 5.92 -11.72 -2.63
N GLY A 243 6.07 -11.76 -3.96
CA GLY A 243 5.29 -12.63 -4.85
C GLY A 243 3.88 -12.13 -5.15
N ILE A 244 3.62 -10.83 -4.97
CA ILE A 244 2.32 -10.20 -5.28
C ILE A 244 2.33 -9.65 -6.70
N ASN A 245 1.27 -9.96 -7.45
CA ASN A 245 1.07 -9.45 -8.80
C ASN A 245 0.99 -7.92 -8.84
N LEU A 246 1.53 -7.34 -9.90
CA LEU A 246 1.52 -5.90 -10.09
C LEU A 246 0.09 -5.35 -10.23
N ASN A 247 -0.30 -4.45 -9.34
CA ASN A 247 -1.49 -3.63 -9.51
C ASN A 247 -1.12 -2.36 -10.31
N ARG A 248 -1.68 -2.23 -11.52
CA ARG A 248 -1.35 -1.14 -12.45
C ARG A 248 -1.73 0.24 -11.91
N ASP A 249 -2.89 0.38 -11.28
CA ASP A 249 -3.36 1.68 -10.78
C ASP A 249 -2.49 2.14 -9.61
N LYS A 250 -2.17 1.22 -8.68
CA LYS A 250 -1.24 1.49 -7.57
C LYS A 250 0.16 1.82 -8.07
N TYR A 251 0.62 1.18 -9.14
CA TYR A 251 1.90 1.50 -9.76
C TYR A 251 1.90 2.92 -10.33
N LEU A 252 0.82 3.34 -10.98
CA LEU A 252 0.70 4.71 -11.50
C LEU A 252 0.61 5.77 -10.38
N GLU A 253 -0.05 5.45 -9.26
CA GLU A 253 -0.05 6.28 -8.05
C GLU A 253 1.37 6.45 -7.49
N SER A 254 2.12 5.34 -7.39
CA SER A 254 3.53 5.35 -7.02
C SER A 254 4.35 6.23 -7.96
N VAL A 255 4.23 6.05 -9.28
CA VAL A 255 4.94 6.88 -10.26
C VAL A 255 4.59 8.36 -10.11
N LYS A 256 3.33 8.70 -9.88
CA LYS A 256 2.89 10.10 -9.71
C LYS A 256 3.57 10.76 -8.50
N TYR A 257 3.62 10.05 -7.38
CA TYR A 257 4.31 10.52 -6.18
C TYR A 257 5.82 10.62 -6.41
N TRP A 258 6.44 9.51 -6.81
CA TRP A 258 7.88 9.43 -6.96
C TRP A 258 8.41 10.31 -8.07
N ARG A 259 7.64 10.67 -9.11
CA ARG A 259 8.07 11.65 -10.13
C ARG A 259 8.54 12.98 -9.53
N HIS A 260 7.95 13.38 -8.40
CA HIS A 260 8.22 14.65 -7.71
C HIS A 260 8.98 14.47 -6.40
N HIS A 261 9.38 13.25 -6.04
CA HIS A 261 10.08 12.96 -4.80
C HIS A 261 11.32 12.11 -5.05
N VAL A 262 12.32 12.25 -4.19
CA VAL A 262 13.55 11.48 -4.25
C VAL A 262 13.98 11.07 -2.85
N SER A 263 14.47 9.84 -2.74
CA SER A 263 14.98 9.30 -1.49
C SER A 263 16.26 10.04 -1.07
N ILE A 264 16.45 10.16 0.24
CA ILE A 264 17.71 10.58 0.82
C ILE A 264 18.42 9.31 1.30
N ILE A 265 19.61 9.07 0.79
CA ILE A 265 20.42 7.91 1.17
C ILE A 265 21.77 8.43 1.67
N ASP A 266 22.29 7.83 2.73
CA ASP A 266 23.67 8.05 3.11
C ASP A 266 24.49 7.13 2.18
N ASN A 267 25.21 7.65 1.19
CA ASN A 267 26.03 6.83 0.29
C ASN A 267 27.37 7.53 0.13
#